data_AF-A0A397VIB9-F1
#
_entry.id   AF-A0A397VIB9-F1
#
_cell.length_a   1.000
_cell.length_b   1.000
_cell.length_c   1.000
_cell.angle_alpha   90.00
_cell.angle_beta   90.00
_cell.angle_gamma   90.00
#
_symmetry.space_group_name_H-M   'P 1'
#
loop_
_entity.id
_entity.type
_entity.pdbx_description
1 polymer ?
#
loop_
_entity_poly.entity_id
_entity_poly.type
_entity_poly.pdbx_seq_one_letter_code
_entity_poly.pdbx_strand_id
1 'polypeptide(L)'
;MKPLYYILFSAIFGSRYILVICQDVPSPRREQASTLVGTRLYFFGGYTIINTSNEVWYLDLSSIFNIFTPPWHSDVAMPVGYNFGTSCLSPIDNSTVFLIGGRTWITNTKTYSYTSSVYKFNSKNSQWTTPNINNFNSAFTTRNEIQAVIDNNG
;
A
#
# COMPACT_ATOMS: atom_id res chain seq x y z
N MET A 1 -18.95 47.97 43.81
CA MET A 1 -19.20 46.52 43.93
C MET A 1 -19.81 46.03 42.61
N LYS A 2 -19.17 45.43 41.59
CA LYS A 2 -17.93 44.65 41.44
C LYS A 2 -17.78 43.62 42.56
N PRO A 3 -18.48 42.46 42.49
CA PRO A 3 -17.85 41.25 41.92
C PRO A 3 -18.86 40.15 41.47
N LEU A 4 -19.46 40.24 40.29
CA LEU A 4 -20.25 39.09 39.74
C LEU A 4 -19.86 38.67 38.32
N TYR A 5 -18.87 39.33 37.72
CA TYR A 5 -18.52 39.14 36.30
C TYR A 5 -17.41 38.12 36.02
N TYR A 6 -16.89 37.41 37.04
CA TYR A 6 -15.72 36.53 36.87
C TYR A 6 -15.96 35.03 37.12
N ILE A 7 -17.16 34.63 37.60
CA ILE A 7 -17.45 33.21 37.89
C ILE A 7 -18.18 32.52 36.71
N LEU A 8 -18.61 33.26 35.69
CA LEU A 8 -19.23 32.72 34.48
C LEU A 8 -18.38 32.89 33.21
N PHE A 9 -17.05 32.98 33.35
CA PHE A 9 -16.13 33.02 32.20
C PHE A 9 -15.11 31.87 32.16
N SER A 10 -15.08 31.00 33.17
CA SER A 10 -14.07 29.93 33.29
C SER A 10 -14.58 28.51 33.01
N ALA A 11 -15.78 28.35 32.46
CA ALA A 11 -16.42 27.03 32.32
C ALA A 11 -16.68 26.58 30.86
N ILE A 12 -16.01 27.15 29.84
CA ILE A 12 -16.19 26.73 28.44
C ILE A 12 -14.86 26.42 27.71
N PHE A 13 -13.70 26.56 28.36
CA PHE A 13 -12.40 26.15 27.78
C PHE A 13 -11.86 24.84 28.37
N GLY A 14 -12.76 23.87 28.60
CA GLY A 14 -12.43 22.55 29.16
C GLY A 14 -12.58 21.38 28.19
N SER A 15 -13.03 21.62 26.96
CA SER A 15 -13.04 20.61 25.91
C SER A 15 -11.59 20.37 25.47
N ARG A 16 -10.89 19.50 26.20
CA ARG A 16 -9.71 18.83 25.64
C ARG A 16 -10.20 18.04 24.45
N TYR A 17 -10.07 18.62 23.26
CA TYR A 17 -10.01 17.84 22.05
C TYR A 17 -8.79 16.93 22.22
N ILE A 18 -9.03 15.70 22.68
CA ILE A 18 -8.10 14.62 22.41
C ILE A 18 -8.22 14.45 20.90
N LEU A 19 -7.42 15.23 20.16
CA LEU A 19 -7.09 14.89 18.79
C LEU A 19 -6.36 13.56 18.93
N VAL A 20 -7.11 12.47 18.80
CA VAL A 20 -6.54 11.20 18.42
C VAL A 20 -6.01 11.47 17.02
N ILE A 21 -4.74 11.86 16.96
CA ILE A 21 -3.98 11.87 15.71
C ILE A 21 -3.86 10.38 15.39
N CYS A 22 -4.87 9.82 14.73
CA CYS A 22 -4.75 8.54 14.07
C CYS A 22 -3.69 8.79 13.00
N GLN A 23 -2.44 8.49 13.33
CA GLN A 23 -1.35 8.60 12.37
C GLN A 23 -1.66 7.55 11.31
N ASP A 24 -1.97 8.01 10.11
CA ASP A 24 -2.37 7.16 8.98
C ASP A 24 -1.13 6.45 8.44
N VAL A 25 -0.62 5.50 9.23
CA VAL A 25 0.63 4.78 8.98
C VAL A 25 0.34 3.30 8.77
N PRO A 26 1.05 2.63 7.85
CA PRO A 26 0.87 1.21 7.63
C PRO A 26 1.20 0.44 8.90
N SER A 27 0.34 -0.53 9.23
CA SER A 27 0.60 -1.50 10.30
C SER A 27 1.91 -2.28 10.03
N PRO A 28 2.62 -2.72 11.10
CA PRO A 28 3.82 -3.53 10.97
C PRO A 28 3.57 -4.76 10.09
N ARG A 29 4.48 -5.00 9.15
CA ARG A 29 4.35 -6.05 8.13
C ARG A 29 5.71 -6.57 7.67
N ARG A 30 5.69 -7.72 7.02
CA ARG A 30 6.85 -8.34 6.35
C ARG A 30 6.45 -8.81 4.95
N GLU A 31 7.43 -9.16 4.13
CA GLU A 31 7.21 -9.86 2.84
C GLU A 31 6.40 -9.04 1.80
N GLN A 32 6.28 -7.73 1.99
CA GLN A 32 5.69 -6.81 1.02
C GLN A 32 6.60 -6.63 -0.21
N ALA A 33 5.99 -6.32 -1.36
CA ALA A 33 6.72 -5.84 -2.52
C ALA A 33 6.80 -4.31 -2.52
N SER A 34 7.77 -3.73 -3.23
CA SER A 34 7.92 -2.28 -3.35
C SER A 34 8.45 -1.86 -4.71
N THR A 35 7.99 -0.72 -5.21
CA THR A 35 8.45 -0.15 -6.49
C THR A 35 8.42 1.37 -6.43
N LEU A 36 9.49 2.00 -6.92
CA LEU A 36 9.54 3.44 -7.13
C LEU A 36 8.84 3.79 -8.45
N VAL A 37 7.91 4.74 -8.42
CA VAL A 37 7.21 5.28 -9.60
C VAL A 37 7.29 6.80 -9.57
N GLY A 38 8.09 7.39 -10.47
CA GLY A 38 8.44 8.81 -10.38
C GLY A 38 9.09 9.11 -9.04
N THR A 39 8.46 9.96 -8.23
CA THR A 39 8.92 10.28 -6.86
C THR A 39 8.22 9.46 -5.78
N ARG A 40 7.27 8.58 -6.11
CA ARG A 40 6.49 7.84 -5.11
C ARG A 40 7.04 6.43 -4.94
N LEU A 41 7.49 6.11 -3.72
CA LEU A 41 7.89 4.75 -3.36
C LEU A 41 6.66 3.99 -2.86
N TYR A 42 6.12 3.10 -3.70
CA TYR A 42 4.97 2.26 -3.40
C TYR A 42 5.37 0.98 -2.66
N PHE A 43 4.48 0.52 -1.79
CA PHE A 43 4.53 -0.73 -1.04
C PHE A 43 3.21 -1.47 -1.22
N PHE A 44 3.30 -2.74 -1.59
CA PHE A 44 2.15 -3.58 -1.94
C PHE A 44 2.02 -4.75 -0.97
N GLY A 45 0.93 -4.77 -0.22
CA GLY A 45 0.54 -5.88 0.64
C GLY A 45 1.49 -6.10 1.81
N GLY A 46 1.92 -7.35 1.97
CA GLY A 46 2.71 -7.85 3.08
C GLY A 46 1.87 -8.61 4.12
N TYR A 47 2.54 -9.45 4.90
CA TYR A 47 1.94 -10.18 6.00
C TYR A 47 2.00 -9.35 7.29
N THR A 48 0.83 -8.98 7.80
CA THR A 48 0.65 -8.27 9.07
C THR A 48 0.50 -9.24 10.24
N ILE A 49 0.24 -8.75 11.44
CA ILE A 49 -0.07 -9.61 12.60
C ILE A 49 -1.38 -10.41 12.42
N ILE A 50 -2.31 -9.91 11.61
CA ILE A 50 -3.65 -10.50 11.46
C ILE A 50 -3.68 -11.44 10.24
N ASN A 51 -3.26 -10.94 9.09
CA ASN A 51 -3.34 -11.62 7.81
C ASN A 51 -2.44 -10.97 6.74
N THR A 52 -2.45 -11.56 5.56
CA THR A 52 -1.88 -10.93 4.37
C THR A 52 -2.73 -9.75 3.93
N SER A 53 -2.15 -8.56 3.96
CA SER A 53 -2.79 -7.31 3.57
C SER A 53 -2.92 -7.20 2.05
N ASN A 54 -4.00 -6.55 1.61
CA ASN A 54 -4.17 -6.10 0.23
C ASN A 54 -3.93 -4.58 0.08
N GLU A 55 -3.54 -3.90 1.16
CA GLU A 55 -3.34 -2.45 1.15
C GLU A 55 -2.17 -2.05 0.24
N VAL A 56 -2.28 -0.83 -0.28
CA VAL A 56 -1.23 -0.16 -1.03
C VAL A 56 -0.89 1.12 -0.29
N TRP A 57 0.38 1.30 0.01
CA TRP A 57 0.89 2.48 0.69
C TRP A 57 2.00 3.10 -0.14
N TYR A 58 2.21 4.41 -0.03
CA TYR A 58 3.38 5.04 -0.62
C TYR A 58 3.93 6.19 0.23
N LEU A 59 5.20 6.49 0.00
CA LEU A 59 5.87 7.72 0.43
C LEU A 59 6.13 8.58 -0.80
N ASP A 60 5.76 9.87 -0.74
CA ASP A 60 6.15 10.84 -1.77
C ASP A 60 7.53 11.42 -1.43
N LEU A 61 8.52 11.06 -2.23
CA LEU A 61 9.93 11.45 -2.08
C LEU A 61 10.25 12.73 -2.87
N SER A 62 9.25 13.46 -3.39
CA SER A 62 9.45 14.72 -4.13
C SER A 62 10.00 15.85 -3.28
N SER A 63 9.89 15.75 -1.95
CA SER A 63 10.38 16.73 -0.99
C SER A 63 10.95 16.07 0.28
N ILE A 64 11.77 16.82 1.01
CA ILE A 64 12.33 16.38 2.29
C ILE A 64 11.20 16.32 3.32
N PHE A 65 11.12 15.22 4.08
CA PHE A 65 10.16 15.04 5.17
C PHE A 65 10.85 14.61 6.47
N ASN A 66 10.14 14.77 7.58
CA ASN A 66 10.61 14.31 8.90
C ASN A 66 10.62 12.77 8.95
N ILE A 67 11.80 12.18 9.08
CA ILE A 67 11.99 10.72 9.13
C ILE A 67 11.34 10.06 10.36
N PHE A 68 11.11 10.81 11.44
CA PHE A 68 10.43 10.30 12.63
C PHE A 68 8.91 10.25 12.46
N THR A 69 8.38 10.99 11.48
CA THR A 69 6.96 11.01 11.14
C THR A 69 6.78 11.03 9.62
N PRO A 70 7.13 9.94 8.89
CA PRO A 70 7.03 9.92 7.44
C PRO A 70 5.58 10.14 6.99
N PRO A 71 5.35 10.91 5.90
CA PRO A 71 4.02 11.18 5.36
C PRO A 71 3.55 9.98 4.54
N TRP A 72 3.06 8.96 5.22
CA TRP A 72 2.46 7.80 4.56
C TRP A 72 1.12 8.18 3.92
N HIS A 73 0.87 7.60 2.75
CA HIS A 73 -0.38 7.76 2.01
C HIS A 73 -0.92 6.39 1.61
N SER A 74 -2.21 6.14 1.86
CA SER A 74 -2.90 4.97 1.33
C SER A 74 -3.33 5.19 -0.12
N ASP A 75 -3.31 4.15 -0.93
CA ASP A 75 -3.86 4.13 -2.29
C ASP A 75 -4.89 2.99 -2.44
N VAL A 76 -5.50 2.86 -3.62
CA VAL A 76 -6.51 1.84 -3.92
C VAL A 76 -5.94 0.45 -3.68
N ALA A 77 -6.60 -0.29 -2.77
CA ALA A 77 -6.20 -1.62 -2.38
C ALA A 77 -6.21 -2.61 -3.55
N MET A 78 -5.33 -3.61 -3.48
CA MET A 78 -5.28 -4.74 -4.39
C MET A 78 -6.57 -5.57 -4.33
N PRO A 79 -6.94 -6.25 -5.43
CA PRO A 79 -8.07 -7.18 -5.44
C PRO A 79 -7.82 -8.44 -4.59
N VAL A 80 -6.57 -8.68 -4.16
CA VAL A 80 -6.14 -9.85 -3.37
C VAL A 80 -5.17 -9.43 -2.28
N GLY A 81 -5.12 -10.18 -1.18
CA GLY A 81 -3.98 -10.11 -0.26
C GLY A 81 -2.72 -10.62 -0.98
N TYR A 82 -1.57 -9.99 -0.74
CA TYR A 82 -0.34 -10.28 -1.50
C TYR A 82 0.90 -10.28 -0.60
N ASN A 83 1.70 -11.35 -0.61
CA ASN A 83 3.02 -11.39 0.04
C ASN A 83 3.98 -12.33 -0.72
N PHE A 84 5.29 -12.21 -0.45
CA PHE A 84 6.36 -12.98 -1.08
C PHE A 84 6.43 -12.88 -2.62
N GLY A 85 5.72 -11.93 -3.22
CA GLY A 85 5.86 -11.67 -4.64
C GLY A 85 6.86 -10.55 -4.89
N THR A 86 7.03 -10.21 -6.16
CA THR A 86 7.91 -9.13 -6.60
C THR A 86 7.12 -8.11 -7.41
N SER A 87 7.63 -6.89 -7.48
CA SER A 87 7.08 -5.86 -8.35
C SER A 87 8.14 -5.19 -9.21
N CYS A 88 7.76 -4.75 -10.42
CA CYS A 88 8.61 -4.00 -11.32
C CYS A 88 7.81 -2.91 -12.06
N LEU A 89 8.45 -1.76 -12.29
CA LEU A 89 7.88 -0.66 -13.06
C LEU A 89 8.09 -0.92 -14.55
N SER A 90 7.05 -0.75 -15.35
CA SER A 90 7.15 -0.79 -16.79
C SER A 90 8.02 0.38 -17.30
N PRO A 91 9.11 0.10 -18.04
CA PRO A 91 9.94 1.14 -18.64
C PRO A 91 9.24 1.83 -19.82
N ILE A 92 8.16 1.22 -20.35
CA ILE A 92 7.45 1.68 -21.54
C ILE A 92 6.58 2.91 -21.24
N ASP A 93 5.84 2.89 -20.13
CA ASP A 93 4.90 3.97 -19.78
C ASP A 93 5.25 4.71 -18.47
N ASN A 94 6.24 4.22 -17.72
CA ASN A 94 6.69 4.73 -16.42
C ASN A 94 5.55 4.94 -15.40
N SER A 95 4.48 4.16 -15.50
CA SER A 95 3.30 4.28 -14.63
C SER A 95 2.66 2.95 -14.25
N THR A 96 2.83 1.92 -15.06
CA THR A 96 2.32 0.58 -14.80
C THR A 96 3.32 -0.20 -13.95
N VAL A 97 2.90 -0.62 -12.76
CA VAL A 97 3.65 -1.56 -11.93
C VAL A 97 3.06 -2.96 -12.13
N PHE A 98 3.92 -3.91 -12.47
CA PHE A 98 3.55 -5.33 -12.48
C PHE A 98 3.87 -5.93 -11.13
N LEU A 99 2.91 -6.66 -10.55
CA LEU A 99 3.11 -7.54 -9.41
C LEU A 99 3.09 -8.96 -9.94
N ILE A 100 4.18 -9.70 -9.73
CA ILE A 100 4.42 -11.01 -10.34
C ILE A 100 4.61 -12.05 -9.24
N GLY A 101 3.93 -13.19 -9.41
CA GLY A 101 4.01 -14.31 -8.49
C GLY A 101 3.46 -13.99 -7.11
N GLY A 102 4.17 -14.42 -6.07
CA GLY A 102 3.76 -14.29 -4.68
C GLY A 102 2.69 -15.30 -4.26
N ARG A 103 2.36 -15.22 -2.98
CA ARG A 103 1.21 -15.87 -2.38
C ARG A 103 0.06 -14.86 -2.41
N THR A 104 -0.98 -15.18 -3.17
CA THR A 104 -2.18 -14.36 -3.21
C THR A 104 -3.28 -14.97 -2.37
N TRP A 105 -4.10 -14.12 -1.73
CA TRP A 105 -5.11 -14.53 -0.75
C TRP A 105 -6.45 -13.87 -1.08
N ILE A 106 -7.54 -14.60 -0.87
CA ILE A 106 -8.87 -13.99 -0.88
C ILE A 106 -8.91 -12.99 0.29
N THR A 107 -9.24 -11.74 0.00
CA THR A 107 -9.17 -10.63 0.96
C THR A 107 -9.94 -10.94 2.24
N ASN A 108 -9.37 -10.58 3.39
CA ASN A 108 -9.96 -10.84 4.72
C ASN A 108 -10.19 -12.32 5.06
N THR A 109 -9.57 -13.25 4.34
CA THR A 109 -9.63 -14.69 4.64
C THR A 109 -8.23 -15.28 4.83
N LYS A 110 -8.16 -16.55 5.23
CA LYS A 110 -6.93 -17.35 5.27
C LYS A 110 -6.84 -18.33 4.10
N THR A 111 -7.55 -18.04 3.01
CA THR A 111 -7.63 -18.91 1.84
C THR A 111 -6.79 -18.34 0.71
N TYR A 112 -5.95 -19.17 0.10
CA TYR A 112 -5.19 -18.79 -1.09
C TYR A 112 -6.13 -18.45 -2.24
N SER A 113 -5.83 -17.37 -2.95
CA SER A 113 -6.36 -17.07 -4.27
C SER A 113 -5.38 -17.57 -5.32
N TYR A 114 -5.90 -18.13 -6.41
CA TYR A 114 -5.12 -18.56 -7.58
C TYR A 114 -5.67 -17.94 -8.87
N THR A 115 -6.40 -16.83 -8.75
CA THR A 115 -7.12 -16.19 -9.87
C THR A 115 -6.20 -15.59 -10.93
N SER A 116 -5.02 -15.12 -10.53
CA SER A 116 -3.98 -14.63 -11.43
C SER A 116 -2.61 -14.73 -10.76
N SER A 117 -1.57 -14.90 -11.58
CA SER A 117 -0.17 -14.83 -11.14
C SER A 117 0.49 -13.49 -11.46
N VAL A 118 -0.22 -12.61 -12.16
CA VAL A 118 0.25 -11.26 -12.49
C VAL A 118 -0.88 -10.26 -12.28
N TYR A 119 -0.59 -9.16 -11.60
CA TYR A 119 -1.48 -8.02 -11.46
C TYR A 119 -0.79 -6.77 -12.00
N LYS A 120 -1.55 -5.86 -12.58
CA LYS A 120 -1.08 -4.56 -13.08
C LYS A 120 -1.72 -3.46 -12.26
N PHE A 121 -0.90 -2.58 -11.70
CA PHE A 121 -1.33 -1.34 -11.06
C PHE A 121 -0.93 -0.14 -11.93
N ASN A 122 -1.90 0.68 -12.31
CA ASN A 122 -1.63 1.95 -12.98
C ASN A 122 -1.63 3.09 -11.95
N SER A 123 -0.45 3.63 -11.68
CA SER A 123 -0.24 4.70 -10.69
C SER A 123 -0.83 6.07 -11.07
N LYS A 124 -1.18 6.30 -12.34
CA LYS A 124 -1.74 7.59 -12.79
C LYS A 124 -3.21 7.75 -12.40
N ASN A 125 -3.93 6.64 -12.36
CA ASN A 125 -5.38 6.61 -12.10
C ASN A 125 -5.76 5.64 -10.96
N SER A 126 -4.78 5.04 -10.29
CA SER A 126 -4.96 4.12 -9.18
C SER A 126 -5.86 2.93 -9.52
N GLN A 127 -5.65 2.29 -10.67
CA GLN A 127 -6.47 1.17 -11.13
C GLN A 127 -5.70 -0.15 -11.20
N TRP A 128 -6.39 -1.22 -10.82
CA TRP A 128 -5.91 -2.60 -10.91
C TRP A 128 -6.52 -3.31 -12.12
N THR A 129 -5.68 -4.04 -12.88
CA THR A 129 -6.14 -4.93 -13.95
C THR A 129 -5.33 -6.23 -13.93
N THR A 130 -5.88 -7.31 -14.50
CA THR A 130 -5.15 -8.56 -14.75
C THR A 130 -4.79 -8.63 -16.23
N PRO A 131 -3.51 -8.79 -16.60
CA PRO A 131 -3.13 -8.93 -18.00
C PRO A 131 -3.66 -10.25 -18.58
N ASN A 132 -4.05 -10.22 -19.85
CA ASN A 132 -4.32 -11.44 -20.60
C ASN A 132 -2.98 -12.01 -21.09
N ILE A 133 -2.58 -13.17 -20.57
CA ILE A 133 -1.31 -13.82 -20.91
C ILE A 133 -1.60 -15.01 -21.81
N ASN A 134 -1.20 -14.91 -23.08
CA ASN A 134 -1.31 -16.01 -24.02
C ASN A 134 -0.43 -17.18 -23.57
N ASN A 135 -0.96 -18.41 -23.63
CA ASN A 135 -0.26 -19.64 -23.24
C ASN A 135 0.27 -19.63 -21.80
N PHE A 136 -0.45 -19.00 -20.86
CA PHE A 136 -0.06 -19.01 -19.45
C PHE A 136 0.03 -20.45 -18.91
N ASN A 137 1.21 -20.81 -18.40
CA ASN A 137 1.42 -22.11 -17.80
C ASN A 137 1.07 -22.04 -16.31
N SER A 138 0.07 -22.81 -15.88
CA SER A 138 -0.41 -22.84 -14.50
C SER A 138 0.62 -23.35 -13.48
N ALA A 139 1.71 -23.99 -13.92
CA ALA A 139 2.85 -24.30 -13.04
C ALA A 139 3.59 -23.04 -12.54
N PHE A 140 3.37 -21.87 -13.16
CA PHE A 140 3.88 -20.58 -12.69
C PHE A 140 3.03 -20.00 -11.56
N THR A 141 1.84 -20.54 -11.33
CA THR A 141 1.00 -20.12 -10.20
C THR A 141 1.77 -20.33 -8.92
N THR A 142 1.75 -19.33 -8.04
CA THR A 142 2.40 -19.34 -6.71
C THR A 142 3.93 -19.28 -6.68
N ARG A 143 4.64 -19.01 -7.79
CA ARG A 143 6.08 -18.68 -7.68
C ARG A 143 6.25 -17.50 -6.73
N ASN A 144 6.95 -17.70 -5.63
CA ASN A 144 7.11 -16.71 -4.57
C ASN A 144 8.57 -16.72 -4.10
N GLU A 145 8.94 -15.74 -3.28
CA GLU A 145 10.34 -15.52 -2.86
C GLU A 145 11.26 -15.27 -4.07
N ILE A 146 10.71 -14.58 -5.08
CA ILE A 146 11.38 -14.25 -6.35
C ILE A 146 11.77 -12.78 -6.40
N GLN A 147 12.73 -12.46 -7.27
CA GLN A 147 13.11 -11.09 -7.59
C GLN A 147 12.86 -10.82 -9.08
N ALA A 148 12.12 -9.76 -9.39
CA ALA A 148 11.97 -9.29 -10.76
C ALA A 148 13.24 -8.55 -11.22
N VAL A 149 13.60 -8.77 -12.47
CA VAL A 149 14.54 -7.97 -13.25
C VAL A 149 13.85 -7.58 -14.54
N ILE A 150 14.08 -6.35 -15.01
CA ILE A 150 13.43 -5.80 -16.20
C ILE A 150 14.48 -5.07 -17.04
N ASP A 151 14.43 -5.24 -18.36
CA ASP A 151 15.27 -4.52 -19.31
C ASP A 151 14.51 -3.30 -19.87
N ASN A 152 15.06 -2.62 -20.88
CA ASN A 152 14.39 -1.45 -21.48
C ASN A 152 13.19 -1.80 -22.37
N ASN A 153 13.02 -3.08 -22.72
CA ASN A 153 11.93 -3.56 -23.57
C ASN A 153 10.74 -4.10 -22.75
N GLY A 154 10.98 -4.40 -21.47
CA GLY A 154 9.98 -4.87 -20.52
C GLY A 154 10.09 -6.35 -20.18
#